data_AF-A0A3N5FYK7-F1
#
_entry.id   AF-A0A3N5FYK7-F1
#
_cell.length_a   1.000
_cell.length_b   1.000
_cell.length_c   1.000
_cell.angle_alpha   90.00
_cell.angle_beta   90.00
_cell.angle_gamma   90.00
#
_symmetry.space_group_name_H-M   'P 1'
#
loop_
_entity.id
_entity.type
_entity.pdbx_description
1 polymer ?
#
loop_
_entity_poly.entity_id
_entity_poly.type
_entity_poly.pdbx_seq_one_letter_code
_entity_poly.pdbx_strand_id
1 'polypeptide(L)'
;MMNSKKVIYGFIITGLMILIGCGGIAELTKAELKLGTKNYDEAIPLYKEYLAKQPNSAIGHSKLGFAYLKTGRLDEAIVEFQTALKNEPGDPYSTYYLGLAWLNKENYEKAIEVWKSYRNRVQPLIEGE
;
A
#
# COMPACT_ATOMS: atom_id res chain seq x y z
N MET A 1 -7.12 -46.48 8.37
CA MET A 1 -8.40 -45.73 8.47
C MET A 1 -8.08 -44.30 8.89
N MET A 2 -8.14 -43.33 7.96
CA MET A 2 -7.90 -41.92 8.28
C MET A 2 -9.06 -41.36 9.11
N ASN A 3 -8.72 -40.74 10.23
CA ASN A 3 -9.66 -40.20 11.22
C ASN A 3 -10.55 -39.13 10.58
N SER A 4 -11.88 -39.30 10.61
CA SER A 4 -12.87 -38.44 9.94
C SER A 4 -12.72 -36.95 10.30
N LYS A 5 -12.22 -36.66 11.50
CA LYS A 5 -11.89 -35.30 11.94
C LYS A 5 -10.82 -34.63 11.05
N LYS A 6 -9.78 -35.35 10.62
CA LYS A 6 -8.70 -34.82 9.77
C LYS A 6 -9.20 -34.46 8.36
N VAL A 7 -10.16 -35.22 7.85
CA VAL A 7 -10.79 -34.96 6.54
C VAL A 7 -11.64 -33.68 6.61
N ILE A 8 -12.41 -33.51 7.69
CA ILE A 8 -13.23 -32.30 7.92
C ILE A 8 -12.33 -31.06 8.07
N TYR A 9 -11.24 -31.13 8.85
CA TYR A 9 -10.28 -30.03 8.97
C TYR A 9 -9.62 -29.67 7.63
N GLY A 10 -9.33 -30.67 6.78
CA GLY A 10 -8.80 -30.45 5.44
C GLY A 10 -9.75 -29.65 4.54
N PHE A 11 -11.06 -29.92 4.59
CA PHE A 11 -12.07 -29.17 3.82
C PHE A 11 -12.35 -27.76 4.36
N ILE A 12 -12.28 -27.55 5.67
CA ILE A 12 -12.45 -26.21 6.27
C ILE A 12 -11.26 -25.32 5.93
N ILE A 13 -10.03 -25.84 5.99
CA ILE A 13 -8.81 -25.07 5.68
C ILE A 13 -8.75 -24.74 4.19
N THR A 14 -9.07 -25.68 3.30
CA THR A 14 -9.11 -25.39 1.85
C THR A 14 -10.25 -24.44 1.49
N GLY A 15 -11.42 -24.57 2.13
CA GLY A 15 -12.53 -23.62 2.00
C GLY A 15 -12.18 -22.20 2.47
N LEU A 16 -11.41 -22.06 3.55
CA LEU A 16 -10.91 -20.76 4.02
C LEU A 16 -9.85 -20.16 3.08
N MET A 17 -8.97 -20.98 2.50
CA MET A 17 -7.94 -20.48 1.57
C MET A 17 -8.50 -20.01 0.22
N ILE A 18 -9.60 -20.61 -0.25
CA ILE A 18 -10.25 -20.21 -1.51
C ILE A 18 -10.95 -18.84 -1.38
N LEU A 19 -11.41 -18.46 -0.18
CA LEU A 19 -12.03 -17.17 0.08
C LEU A 19 -11.04 -16.00 0.16
N ILE A 20 -9.76 -16.27 0.42
CA ILE A 20 -8.72 -15.25 0.59
C ILE A 20 -8.11 -14.82 -0.76
N GLY A 21 -8.24 -15.65 -1.81
CA GLY A 21 -7.46 -15.48 -3.05
C GLY A 21 -8.04 -14.58 -4.14
N CYS A 22 -9.36 -14.61 -4.39
CA CYS A 22 -9.92 -13.95 -5.59
C CYS A 22 -10.60 -12.61 -5.31
N GLY A 23 -11.16 -12.42 -4.12
CA GLY A 23 -11.92 -11.20 -3.77
C GLY A 23 -11.06 -10.00 -3.40
N GLY A 24 -9.74 -9.99 -3.65
CA GLY A 24 -8.92 -8.77 -3.52
C GLY A 24 -8.56 -8.17 -4.88
N ILE A 25 -8.52 -9.01 -5.92
CA ILE A 25 -8.02 -8.63 -7.25
C ILE A 25 -9.08 -7.81 -8.00
N ALA A 26 -10.37 -8.13 -7.83
CA ALA A 26 -11.47 -7.40 -8.47
C ALA A 26 -11.61 -5.96 -7.92
N GLU A 27 -11.39 -5.78 -6.62
CA GLU A 27 -11.47 -4.50 -5.94
C GLU A 27 -10.25 -3.64 -6.27
N LEU A 28 -9.06 -4.25 -6.32
CA LEU A 28 -7.83 -3.57 -6.75
C LEU A 28 -7.95 -3.03 -8.18
N THR A 29 -8.41 -3.85 -9.13
CA THR A 29 -8.56 -3.44 -10.54
C THR A 29 -9.57 -2.30 -10.71
N LYS A 30 -10.69 -2.35 -9.97
CA LYS A 30 -11.67 -1.25 -9.96
C LYS A 30 -11.08 0.03 -9.34
N ALA A 31 -10.32 -0.09 -8.25
CA ALA A 31 -9.64 1.04 -7.62
C ALA A 31 -8.62 1.67 -8.58
N GLU A 32 -7.82 0.86 -9.27
CA GLU A 32 -6.84 1.30 -10.26
C GLU A 32 -7.49 2.02 -11.45
N LEU A 33 -8.64 1.53 -11.93
CA LEU A 33 -9.40 2.20 -12.99
C LEU A 33 -9.84 3.61 -12.56
N LYS A 34 -10.36 3.74 -11.33
CA LYS A 34 -10.76 5.04 -10.77
C LYS A 34 -9.54 5.96 -10.59
N LEU A 35 -8.41 5.40 -10.16
CA LEU A 35 -7.16 6.15 -10.03
C LEU A 35 -6.64 6.65 -11.39
N GLY A 36 -6.67 5.79 -12.42
CA GLY A 36 -6.23 6.11 -13.78
C GLY A 36 -7.13 7.15 -14.48
N THR A 37 -8.43 7.14 -14.16
CA THR A 37 -9.39 8.17 -14.61
C THR A 37 -9.40 9.43 -13.75
N LYS A 38 -8.51 9.51 -12.75
CA LYS A 38 -8.36 10.63 -11.80
C LYS A 38 -9.58 10.84 -10.89
N ASN A 39 -10.46 9.85 -10.77
CA ASN A 39 -11.58 9.86 -9.83
C ASN A 39 -11.09 9.41 -8.44
N TYR A 40 -10.25 10.23 -7.81
CA TYR A 40 -9.53 9.87 -6.58
C TYR A 40 -10.46 9.59 -5.40
N ASP A 41 -11.53 10.39 -5.22
CA ASP A 41 -12.51 10.20 -4.14
C ASP A 41 -13.23 8.86 -4.25
N GLU A 42 -13.51 8.40 -5.48
CA GLU A 42 -14.11 7.08 -5.72
C GLU A 42 -13.11 5.93 -5.57
N ALA A 43 -11.81 6.18 -5.76
CA ALA A 43 -10.76 5.17 -5.60
C ALA A 43 -10.47 4.86 -4.12
N ILE A 44 -10.56 5.86 -3.23
CA ILE A 44 -10.29 5.73 -1.79
C ILE A 44 -11.06 4.57 -1.12
N PRO A 45 -12.41 4.48 -1.21
CA PRO A 45 -13.14 3.39 -0.55
C PRO A 45 -12.77 2.02 -1.11
N LEU A 46 -12.46 1.92 -2.40
CA LEU A 46 -12.06 0.66 -3.04
C LEU A 46 -10.68 0.19 -2.55
N TYR A 47 -9.72 1.11 -2.40
CA TYR A 47 -8.43 0.77 -1.79
C TYR A 47 -8.56 0.40 -0.31
N LYS A 48 -9.48 1.02 0.43
CA LYS A 48 -9.77 0.62 1.82
C LYS A 48 -10.36 -0.80 1.91
N GLU A 49 -11.29 -1.14 1.02
CA GLU A 49 -11.84 -2.50 0.94
C GLU A 49 -10.76 -3.53 0.57
N TYR A 50 -9.88 -3.18 -0.37
CA TYR A 50 -8.73 -4.01 -0.72
C TYR A 50 -7.80 -4.22 0.47
N LEU A 51 -7.44 -3.16 1.19
CA LEU A 51 -6.57 -3.22 2.37
C LEU A 51 -7.22 -3.91 3.57
N ALA A 52 -8.55 -3.92 3.70
CA ALA A 52 -9.23 -4.72 4.71
C ALA A 52 -8.99 -6.22 4.53
N LYS A 53 -8.73 -6.67 3.28
CA LYS A 53 -8.40 -8.06 2.93
C LYS A 53 -6.89 -8.30 2.90
N GLN A 54 -6.12 -7.27 2.54
CA GLN A 54 -4.65 -7.32 2.41
C GLN A 54 -3.98 -6.17 3.20
N PRO A 55 -4.03 -6.20 4.54
CA PRO A 55 -3.64 -5.06 5.39
C PRO A 55 -2.14 -4.75 5.40
N ASN A 56 -1.32 -5.61 4.80
CA ASN A 56 0.13 -5.40 4.69
C ASN A 56 0.57 -5.11 3.25
N SER A 57 -0.37 -4.89 2.32
CA SER A 57 -0.04 -4.61 0.92
C SER A 57 0.60 -3.22 0.80
N ALA A 58 1.92 -3.18 0.62
CA ALA A 58 2.66 -1.93 0.43
C ALA A 58 2.05 -1.12 -0.72
N ILE A 59 1.82 -1.76 -1.87
CA ILE A 59 1.19 -1.15 -3.05
C ILE A 59 -0.20 -0.58 -2.72
N GLY A 60 -1.04 -1.33 -1.97
CA GLY A 60 -2.36 -0.85 -1.56
C GLY A 60 -2.28 0.45 -0.76
N HIS A 61 -1.39 0.48 0.23
CA HIS A 61 -1.13 1.68 1.04
C HIS A 61 -0.57 2.82 0.19
N SER A 62 0.40 2.57 -0.71
CA SER A 62 0.95 3.60 -1.61
C SER A 62 -0.12 4.23 -2.50
N LYS A 63 -1.03 3.41 -3.06
CA LYS A 63 -2.08 3.89 -3.95
C LYS A 63 -3.17 4.65 -3.18
N LEU A 64 -3.54 4.19 -1.99
CA LEU A 64 -4.45 4.92 -1.10
C LEU A 64 -3.85 6.27 -0.69
N GLY A 65 -2.56 6.28 -0.29
CA GLY A 65 -1.83 7.50 0.02
C GLY A 65 -1.78 8.48 -1.15
N PHE A 66 -1.58 7.99 -2.37
CA PHE A 66 -1.61 8.83 -3.58
C PHE A 66 -3.00 9.41 -3.84
N ALA A 67 -4.08 8.63 -3.67
CA ALA A 67 -5.45 9.14 -3.80
C ALA A 67 -5.74 10.24 -2.74
N TYR A 68 -5.27 10.05 -1.51
CA TYR A 68 -5.35 11.08 -0.46
C TYR A 68 -4.56 12.35 -0.78
N LEU A 69 -3.34 12.20 -1.28
CA LEU A 69 -2.51 13.33 -1.71
C LEU A 69 -3.23 14.16 -2.78
N LYS A 70 -3.86 13.49 -3.76
CA LYS A 70 -4.57 14.16 -4.86
C LYS A 70 -5.87 14.83 -4.44
N THR A 71 -6.47 14.41 -3.33
CA THR A 71 -7.68 15.02 -2.75
C THR A 71 -7.35 16.05 -1.67
N GLY A 72 -6.07 16.36 -1.44
CA GLY A 72 -5.62 17.34 -0.43
C GLY A 72 -5.66 16.81 1.01
N ARG A 73 -5.92 15.52 1.20
CA ARG A 73 -5.97 14.83 2.49
C ARG A 73 -4.56 14.44 2.93
N LEU A 74 -3.75 15.45 3.22
CA LEU A 74 -2.29 15.30 3.34
C LEU A 74 -1.88 14.45 4.54
N ASP A 75 -2.57 14.56 5.68
CA ASP A 75 -2.26 13.77 6.87
C ASP A 75 -2.53 12.28 6.66
N GLU A 76 -3.67 11.94 6.03
CA GLU A 76 -3.95 10.55 5.69
C GLU A 76 -2.96 10.04 4.63
N ALA A 77 -2.60 10.85 3.64
CA ALA A 77 -1.59 10.47 2.65
C ALA A 77 -0.25 10.09 3.31
N ILE A 78 0.21 10.91 4.25
CA ILE A 78 1.46 10.67 5.00
C ILE A 78 1.41 9.34 5.74
N VAL A 79 0.32 9.07 6.46
CA VAL A 79 0.16 7.82 7.23
C VAL A 79 0.21 6.60 6.31
N GLU A 80 -0.47 6.66 5.18
CA GLU A 80 -0.51 5.55 4.22
C GLU A 80 0.86 5.31 3.57
N PHE A 81 1.58 6.37 3.15
CA PHE A 81 2.93 6.21 2.61
C PHE A 81 3.94 5.71 3.65
N GLN A 82 3.84 6.16 4.90
CA GLN A 82 4.66 5.63 5.99
C GLN A 82 4.39 4.14 6.24
N THR A 83 3.12 3.73 6.14
CA THR A 83 2.74 2.31 6.27
C THR A 83 3.28 1.50 5.08
N ALA A 84 3.18 2.01 3.85
CA ALA A 84 3.78 1.39 2.69
C ALA A 84 5.29 1.18 2.86
N LEU A 85 6.02 2.21 3.31
CA LEU A 85 7.47 2.13 3.56
C LEU A 85 7.84 1.27 4.77
N LYS A 86 6.93 1.09 5.73
CA LYS A 86 7.14 0.11 6.81
C LYS A 86 7.11 -1.32 6.26
N ASN A 87 6.23 -1.59 5.31
CA ASN A 87 6.05 -2.92 4.71
C ASN A 87 7.10 -3.18 3.61
N GLU A 88 7.45 -2.16 2.83
CA GLU A 88 8.48 -2.21 1.79
C GLU A 88 9.37 -0.95 1.90
N PRO A 89 10.43 -1.01 2.74
CA PRO A 89 11.29 0.15 2.98
C PRO A 89 11.83 0.76 1.69
N GLY A 90 12.26 -0.07 0.74
CA GLY A 90 12.95 0.33 -0.49
C GLY A 90 12.08 0.99 -1.56
N ASP A 91 10.77 1.17 -1.37
CA ASP A 91 9.90 1.64 -2.45
C ASP A 91 10.17 3.12 -2.83
N PRO A 92 10.70 3.40 -4.04
CA PRO A 92 10.91 4.77 -4.51
C PRO A 92 9.61 5.55 -4.65
N TYR A 93 8.50 4.90 -4.99
CA TYR A 93 7.22 5.56 -5.25
C TYR A 93 6.69 6.18 -3.95
N SER A 94 6.55 5.38 -2.89
CA SER A 94 6.08 5.86 -1.59
C SER A 94 7.02 6.89 -0.98
N THR A 95 8.33 6.73 -1.14
CA THR A 95 9.30 7.73 -0.67
C THR A 95 9.11 9.07 -1.36
N TYR A 96 9.00 9.06 -2.69
CA TYR A 96 8.81 10.28 -3.47
C TYR A 96 7.55 11.02 -3.04
N TYR A 97 6.42 10.31 -2.98
CA TYR A 97 5.14 10.93 -2.64
C TYR A 97 4.98 11.28 -1.16
N LEU A 98 5.65 10.58 -0.24
CA LEU A 98 5.73 11.00 1.17
C LEU A 98 6.45 12.34 1.30
N GLY A 99 7.57 12.53 0.60
CA GLY A 99 8.27 13.81 0.57
C GLY A 99 7.41 14.92 -0.03
N LEU A 100 6.69 14.64 -1.13
CA LEU A 100 5.73 15.60 -1.70
C LEU A 100 4.58 15.93 -0.75
N ALA A 101 4.06 14.97 0.00
CA ALA A 101 3.01 15.20 0.98
C ALA A 101 3.49 16.17 2.08
N TRP A 102 4.72 15.98 2.58
CA TRP A 102 5.33 16.92 3.53
C TRP A 102 5.60 18.30 2.93
N LEU A 103 6.03 18.39 1.66
CA LEU A 103 6.16 19.67 0.96
C LEU A 103 4.83 20.41 0.82
N ASN A 104 3.76 19.70 0.48
CA ASN A 104 2.42 20.30 0.39
C ASN A 104 1.89 20.75 1.76
N LYS A 105 2.42 20.19 2.86
CA LYS A 105 2.20 20.66 4.23
C LYS A 105 3.16 21.78 4.65
N GLU A 106 3.98 22.29 3.73
CA GLU A 106 5.01 23.30 3.98
C GLU A 106 6.06 22.87 5.04
N ASN A 107 6.19 21.56 5.27
CA ASN A 107 7.21 21.01 6.17
C ASN A 107 8.40 20.51 5.36
N TYR A 108 9.26 21.46 4.97
CA TYR A 108 10.42 21.21 4.13
C TYR A 108 11.47 20.34 4.80
N GLU A 109 11.62 20.46 6.12
CA GLU A 109 12.58 19.69 6.91
C GLU A 109 12.29 18.20 6.82
N LYS A 110 11.03 17.80 7.04
CA LYS A 110 10.62 16.39 6.94
C LYS A 110 10.70 15.86 5.52
N ALA A 111 10.35 16.67 4.52
CA ALA A 111 10.50 16.25 3.11
C ALA A 111 11.96 15.93 2.77
N ILE A 112 12.89 16.81 3.18
CA ILE A 112 14.32 16.61 2.99
C ILE A 112 14.82 15.38 3.76
N GLU A 113 14.36 15.19 5.00
CA GLU A 113 14.73 14.02 5.82
C GLU A 113 14.35 12.71 5.13
N VAL A 114 13.11 12.60 4.63
CA VAL A 114 12.61 11.40 3.93
C VAL A 114 13.49 11.05 2.74
N TRP A 115 13.80 12.03 1.88
CA TRP A 115 14.61 11.78 0.69
C TRP A 115 16.09 11.52 0.99
N LYS A 116 16.65 12.20 2.00
CA LYS A 116 18.01 11.91 2.47
C LYS A 116 18.11 10.49 3.03
N SER A 117 17.15 10.07 3.84
CA SER A 117 17.09 8.72 4.40
C SER A 117 17.03 7.66 3.30
N TYR A 118 16.17 7.86 2.30
CA TYR A 118 16.12 6.99 1.13
C TYR A 118 17.44 6.93 0.37
N ARG A 119 18.04 8.10 0.05
CA ARG A 119 19.32 8.19 -0.65
C ARG A 119 20.40 7.42 0.10
N ASN A 120 20.54 7.64 1.40
CA ASN A 120 21.58 6.99 2.21
C ASN A 120 21.42 5.46 2.25
N ARG A 121 20.18 4.97 2.16
CA ARG A 121 19.92 3.53 2.11
C ARG A 121 20.24 2.93 0.74
N VAL A 122 19.97 3.64 -0.36
CA VAL A 122 20.21 3.12 -1.71
C VAL A 122 21.61 3.40 -2.25
N GLN A 123 22.31 4.44 -1.76
CA GLN A 123 23.62 4.85 -2.25
C GLN A 123 24.69 3.73 -2.17
N PRO A 124 24.80 2.95 -1.08
CA PRO A 124 25.73 1.81 -1.03
C PRO A 124 25.41 0.69 -2.03
N LEU A 125 24.16 0.63 -2.55
CA LEU A 125 23.75 -0.35 -3.56
C LEU A 125 24.15 0.08 -4.98
N ILE A 126 24.32 1.38 -5.22
CA ILE A 126 24.62 1.95 -6.54
C ILE A 126 26.14 2.00 -6.78
N GLU A 127 26.94 2.24 -5.75
CA GLU A 127 28.40 2.38 -5.85
C GLU A 127 29.15 1.02 -5.76
N GLY A 128 28.43 -0.08 -5.54
CA GLY A 128 28.99 -1.43 -5.41
C GLY A 128 29.00 -2.28 -6.69
N GLU A 129 28.64 -1.71 -7.83
CA GLU A 129 28.65 -2.35 -9.17
C GLU A 129 29.88 -1.96 -10.00
#